data_AF-A0A0W0WLU9-F1
#
_entry.id   AF-A0A0W0WLU9-F1
#
_cell.length_a   1.000
_cell.length_b   1.000
_cell.length_c   1.000
_cell.angle_alpha   90.00
_cell.angle_beta   90.00
_cell.angle_gamma   90.00
#
_symmetry.space_group_name_H-M   'P 1'
#
loop_
_entity.id
_entity.type
_entity.pdbx_description
1 polymer ?
#
loop_
_entity_poly.entity_id
_entity_poly.type
_entity_poly.pdbx_seq_one_letter_code
_entity_poly.pdbx_strand_id
1 'polypeptide(L)'
;MSLLGPFWCQRDRAWVRFNIDQGKASAEIFQPQTNSTWQPVDQGSWPISYVHGEEEVTEVFYSLQGDVLYRTEGKPNRWEPEVFQASQYQVNDWAPYNISAERRKTGFYPFVEYQKDAAPLTPYHKLPLTPEAEQLKWEECRKSDLRALLVDEASRNTLFAGNEVAFDRLLNALNQVLFEYPPSEFNSCDEYLQFLKAVIDDYDNQLHRKIIDKASETDIDRDLGYAGSEKQIREMRELKKTFFFNLLRKETVYLCQEFNKECPILAEEEPVPIDQELIAVQRQPQPAQASPSFLHDFLINLMNFFVNHQDVLDRPNLPINNAEHLAAALEGSRYEAMQEIDEDLTLLEQIKIAVSYAQTKYKEWYDDKAGAKEIRGRDGFFSRYSFRHGDSGQTRASDFKDSIFRREVDEPEAIILVNSLLQDSKTAYNRHSFASFLLDELKLINNGPWSAIAANSESNLYDQATVLTVLEAYEYPGYTATAEF
;
A
#
# COMPACT_ATOMS: atom_id res chain seq x y z
N MET A 1 20.56 23.18 -19.67
CA MET A 1 20.93 22.10 -18.76
C MET A 1 20.03 20.89 -18.97
N SER A 2 20.63 19.78 -19.41
CA SER A 2 20.01 18.46 -19.53
C SER A 2 20.61 17.54 -18.46
N LEU A 3 19.79 16.72 -17.83
CA LEU A 3 20.23 15.71 -16.86
C LEU A 3 20.13 14.33 -17.51
N LEU A 4 21.23 13.59 -17.50
CA LEU A 4 21.30 12.22 -18.00
C LEU A 4 21.53 11.26 -16.82
N GLY A 5 20.58 10.36 -16.57
CA GLY A 5 20.55 9.48 -15.39
C GLY A 5 19.40 9.83 -14.44
N PRO A 6 19.42 9.35 -13.18
CA PRO A 6 20.51 8.63 -12.52
C PRO A 6 20.64 7.16 -12.93
N PHE A 7 21.87 6.67 -12.83
CA PHE A 7 22.29 5.34 -13.26
C PHE A 7 23.00 4.59 -12.14
N TRP A 8 22.75 3.28 -12.01
CA TRP A 8 23.48 2.47 -11.04
C TRP A 8 24.75 1.90 -11.64
N CYS A 9 25.89 2.17 -10.99
CA CYS A 9 27.17 1.51 -11.24
C CYS A 9 27.43 0.47 -10.15
N GLN A 10 27.28 -0.82 -10.49
CA GLN A 10 27.48 -1.91 -9.52
C GLN A 10 28.93 -2.04 -9.05
N ARG A 11 29.90 -1.85 -9.96
CA ARG A 11 31.34 -1.89 -9.64
C ARG A 11 31.70 -0.96 -8.50
N ASP A 12 31.17 0.27 -8.56
CA ASP A 12 31.52 1.34 -7.63
C ASP A 12 30.49 1.50 -6.50
N ARG A 13 29.41 0.68 -6.54
CA ARG A 13 28.26 0.73 -5.63
C ARG A 13 27.71 2.14 -5.47
N ALA A 14 27.56 2.83 -6.59
CA ALA A 14 27.21 4.24 -6.64
C ALA A 14 26.13 4.52 -7.69
N TRP A 15 25.25 5.45 -7.38
CA TRP A 15 24.45 6.13 -8.38
C TRP A 15 25.30 7.22 -9.06
N VAL A 16 25.17 7.36 -10.37
CA VAL A 16 25.88 8.34 -11.19
C VAL A 16 24.88 9.08 -12.06
N ARG A 17 25.00 10.40 -12.17
CA ARG A 17 24.24 11.20 -13.12
C ARG A 17 25.14 12.24 -13.78
N PHE A 18 24.78 12.65 -14.99
CA PHE A 18 25.56 13.60 -15.75
C PHE A 18 24.76 14.87 -16.00
N ASN A 19 25.34 16.00 -15.58
CA ASN A 19 24.81 17.33 -15.83
C ASN A 19 25.44 17.87 -17.11
N ILE A 20 24.62 18.14 -18.12
CA ILE A 20 25.09 18.59 -19.43
C ILE A 20 24.59 20.00 -19.70
N ASP A 21 25.53 20.94 -19.86
CA ASP A 21 25.22 22.32 -20.18
C ASP A 21 26.12 22.85 -21.29
N GLN A 22 25.52 23.34 -22.37
CA GLN A 22 26.24 23.89 -23.53
C GLN A 22 27.32 22.94 -24.10
N GLY A 23 27.06 21.63 -24.09
CA GLY A 23 27.99 20.60 -24.57
C GLY A 23 29.12 20.26 -23.59
N LYS A 24 29.16 20.89 -22.42
CA LYS A 24 30.04 20.51 -21.32
C LYS A 24 29.31 19.57 -20.38
N ALA A 25 29.93 18.42 -20.11
CA ALA A 25 29.43 17.45 -19.16
C ALA A 25 30.17 17.57 -17.83
N SER A 26 29.46 17.33 -16.74
CA SER A 26 29.99 17.08 -15.41
C SER A 26 29.25 15.88 -14.81
N ALA A 27 29.89 15.15 -13.91
CA ALA A 27 29.27 14.01 -13.24
C ALA A 27 28.99 14.34 -11.79
N GLU A 28 27.94 13.73 -11.25
CA GLU A 28 27.69 13.66 -9.83
C GLU A 28 27.53 12.20 -9.44
N ILE A 29 28.11 11.82 -8.30
CA ILE A 29 28.03 10.48 -7.75
C ILE A 29 27.36 10.49 -6.38
N PHE A 30 26.57 9.48 -6.10
CA PHE A 30 26.00 9.23 -4.78
C PHE A 30 26.32 7.81 -4.35
N GLN A 31 26.99 7.69 -3.21
CA GLN A 31 27.39 6.43 -2.59
C GLN A 31 26.62 6.27 -1.28
N PRO A 32 25.58 5.42 -1.23
CA PRO A 32 24.68 5.33 -0.09
C PRO A 32 25.37 5.04 1.26
N GLN A 33 26.51 4.37 1.24
CA GLN A 33 27.25 4.02 2.46
C GLN A 33 28.16 5.13 2.98
N THR A 34 28.50 6.12 2.15
CA THR A 34 29.52 7.14 2.49
C THR A 34 29.02 8.56 2.41
N ASN A 35 28.02 8.83 1.56
CA ASN A 35 27.55 10.17 1.26
C ASN A 35 26.04 10.21 1.47
N SER A 36 25.53 11.32 2.02
CA SER A 36 24.09 11.61 2.10
C SER A 36 23.58 12.42 0.90
N THR A 37 24.48 12.97 0.10
CA THR A 37 24.16 13.85 -1.04
C THR A 37 25.03 13.55 -2.25
N TRP A 38 24.56 13.99 -3.42
CA TRP A 38 25.31 13.97 -4.66
C TRP A 38 26.62 14.76 -4.55
N GLN A 39 27.74 14.14 -4.93
CA GLN A 39 29.06 14.74 -4.92
C GLN A 39 29.56 14.96 -6.35
N PRO A 40 30.04 16.17 -6.69
CA PRO A 40 30.55 16.44 -8.04
C PRO A 40 31.86 15.68 -8.29
N VAL A 41 32.04 15.23 -9.53
CA VAL A 41 33.25 14.55 -10.00
C VAL A 41 33.64 15.08 -11.38
N ASP A 42 34.90 15.49 -11.52
CA ASP A 42 35.43 16.10 -12.75
C ASP A 42 35.87 15.07 -13.80
N GLN A 43 36.08 13.82 -13.40
CA GLN A 43 36.50 12.72 -14.28
C GLN A 43 36.14 11.37 -13.68
N GLY A 44 35.88 10.39 -14.53
CA GLY A 44 35.61 9.03 -14.07
C GLY A 44 35.10 8.13 -15.18
N SER A 45 35.03 6.84 -14.91
CA SER A 45 34.53 5.85 -15.84
C SER A 45 33.53 4.97 -15.12
N TRP A 46 32.39 4.64 -15.72
CA TRP A 46 31.31 3.92 -15.04
C TRP A 46 30.63 2.93 -15.97
N PRO A 47 30.76 1.61 -15.71
CA PRO A 47 29.86 0.61 -16.27
C PRO A 47 28.50 0.76 -15.60
N ILE A 48 27.49 1.11 -16.38
CA ILE A 48 26.12 1.30 -15.92
C ILE A 48 25.32 0.04 -16.21
N SER A 49 24.66 -0.46 -15.16
CA SER A 49 23.83 -1.67 -15.21
C SER A 49 22.33 -1.38 -15.17
N TYR A 50 21.92 -0.24 -14.60
CA TYR A 50 20.51 0.14 -14.44
C TYR A 50 20.28 1.63 -14.67
N VAL A 51 19.11 1.97 -15.21
CA VAL A 51 18.54 3.33 -15.17
C VAL A 51 17.51 3.34 -14.04
N HIS A 52 17.46 4.42 -13.27
CA HIS A 52 16.43 4.56 -12.24
C HIS A 52 15.02 4.51 -12.86
N GLY A 53 14.20 3.58 -12.37
CA GLY A 53 12.83 3.32 -12.84
C GLY A 53 12.70 2.22 -13.88
N GLU A 54 13.80 1.63 -14.36
CA GLU A 54 13.79 0.62 -15.43
C GLU A 54 14.43 -0.70 -14.96
N GLU A 55 13.81 -1.84 -15.29
CA GLU A 55 14.19 -3.15 -14.75
C GLU A 55 15.50 -3.72 -15.32
N GLU A 56 15.93 -3.31 -16.51
CA GLU A 56 17.21 -3.72 -17.10
C GLU A 56 17.57 -2.82 -18.31
N VAL A 57 18.81 -2.34 -18.37
CA VAL A 57 19.34 -1.65 -19.56
C VAL A 57 20.43 -2.49 -20.19
N THR A 58 20.62 -2.32 -21.50
CA THR A 58 21.84 -2.81 -22.15
C THR A 58 23.04 -2.21 -21.42
N GLU A 59 24.00 -3.02 -20.98
CA GLU A 59 25.18 -2.53 -20.26
C GLU A 59 25.86 -1.42 -21.09
N VAL A 60 25.88 -0.21 -20.55
CA VAL A 60 26.49 0.96 -21.20
C VAL A 60 27.66 1.42 -20.34
N PHE A 61 28.79 1.69 -20.98
CA PHE A 61 29.94 2.27 -20.31
C PHE A 61 30.04 3.76 -20.64
N TYR A 62 30.08 4.57 -19.59
CA TYR A 62 30.31 6.01 -19.68
C TYR A 62 31.71 6.36 -19.21
N SER A 63 32.34 7.37 -19.82
CA SER A 63 33.61 7.92 -19.37
C SER A 63 33.58 9.43 -19.49
N LEU A 64 33.85 10.14 -18.40
CA LEU A 64 34.00 11.58 -18.34
C LEU A 64 35.49 11.91 -18.28
N GLN A 65 35.97 12.69 -19.26
CA GLN A 65 37.35 13.18 -19.30
C GLN A 65 37.32 14.67 -19.62
N GLY A 66 37.65 15.51 -18.63
CA GLY A 66 37.43 16.95 -18.74
C GLY A 66 35.93 17.27 -18.81
N ASP A 67 35.52 18.07 -19.78
CA ASP A 67 34.12 18.45 -20.00
C ASP A 67 33.43 17.60 -21.08
N VAL A 68 34.04 16.49 -21.52
CA VAL A 68 33.51 15.62 -22.58
C VAL A 68 33.07 14.28 -22.01
N LEU A 69 31.81 13.93 -22.25
CA LEU A 69 31.23 12.63 -21.90
C LEU A 69 31.28 11.68 -23.09
N TYR A 70 31.90 10.52 -22.89
CA TYR A 70 31.99 9.43 -23.85
C TYR A 70 31.07 8.28 -23.44
N ARG A 71 30.51 7.56 -24.42
CA ARG A 71 29.60 6.43 -24.25
C ARG A 71 29.98 5.29 -25.19
N THR A 72 29.84 4.05 -24.73
CA THR A 72 29.92 2.85 -25.57
C THR A 72 29.04 1.73 -25.01
N GLU A 73 28.50 0.88 -25.89
CA GLU A 73 27.75 -0.34 -25.52
C GLU A 73 28.62 -1.60 -25.61
N GLY A 74 29.89 -1.46 -26.03
CA GLY A 74 30.92 -2.50 -25.97
C GLY A 74 30.46 -3.94 -26.25
N LYS A 75 30.03 -4.26 -27.48
CA LYS A 75 29.69 -5.65 -27.82
C LYS A 75 30.90 -6.57 -27.52
N PRO A 76 30.72 -7.63 -26.70
CA PRO A 76 31.82 -8.33 -26.01
C PRO A 76 32.77 -9.15 -26.89
N ASN A 77 32.46 -9.38 -28.17
CA ASN A 77 33.08 -10.52 -28.88
C ASN A 77 34.24 -10.19 -29.82
N ARG A 78 34.71 -8.94 -29.91
CA ARG A 78 36.00 -8.62 -30.57
C ARG A 78 36.46 -7.21 -30.21
N TRP A 79 37.58 -7.12 -29.51
CA TRP A 79 38.45 -5.93 -29.45
C TRP A 79 39.10 -5.64 -30.81
N GLU A 80 38.37 -5.81 -31.91
CA GLU A 80 38.81 -5.31 -33.20
C GLU A 80 38.53 -3.79 -33.16
N PRO A 81 39.55 -2.92 -33.21
CA PRO A 81 39.39 -1.46 -33.09
C PRO A 81 38.47 -0.84 -34.14
N GLU A 82 38.08 -1.63 -35.14
CA GLU A 82 37.21 -1.28 -36.26
C GLU A 82 35.71 -1.54 -35.97
N VAL A 83 35.38 -2.28 -34.90
CA VAL A 83 34.00 -2.67 -34.51
C VAL A 83 33.54 -1.98 -33.22
N PHE A 84 34.44 -1.29 -32.52
CA PHE A 84 34.12 -0.59 -31.27
C PHE A 84 33.33 0.69 -31.54
N GLN A 85 32.01 0.62 -31.33
CA GLN A 85 31.13 1.78 -31.45
C GLN A 85 31.20 2.61 -30.17
N ALA A 86 31.67 3.85 -30.32
CA ALA A 86 31.62 4.84 -29.26
C ALA A 86 31.03 6.13 -29.78
N SER A 87 30.49 6.90 -28.85
CA SER A 87 29.94 8.22 -29.09
C SER A 87 30.47 9.19 -28.05
N GLN A 88 30.54 10.47 -28.41
CA GLN A 88 30.79 11.56 -27.48
C GLN A 88 29.55 12.46 -27.46
N TYR A 89 29.22 13.01 -26.31
CA TYR A 89 28.10 13.93 -26.20
C TYR A 89 28.49 15.30 -26.75
N GLN A 90 27.64 15.88 -27.60
CA GLN A 90 27.76 17.26 -28.09
C GLN A 90 26.53 18.07 -27.66
N VAL A 91 26.54 19.39 -27.91
CA VAL A 91 25.51 20.33 -27.41
C VAL A 91 24.06 19.83 -27.55
N ASN A 92 23.74 19.08 -28.61
CA ASN A 92 22.38 18.63 -28.90
C ASN A 92 22.16 17.11 -28.85
N ASP A 93 23.20 16.27 -28.98
CA ASP A 93 23.05 14.81 -29.03
C ASP A 93 24.41 14.07 -28.97
N TRP A 94 24.35 12.73 -28.91
CA TRP A 94 25.46 11.82 -29.15
C TRP A 94 25.95 11.88 -30.59
N ALA A 95 27.23 12.22 -30.76
CA ALA A 95 27.93 12.13 -32.04
C ALA A 95 28.84 10.90 -32.06
N PRO A 96 28.92 10.15 -33.18
CA PRO A 96 29.88 9.06 -33.32
C PRO A 96 31.32 9.52 -33.04
N TYR A 97 32.06 8.73 -32.28
CA TYR A 97 33.43 9.02 -31.88
C TYR A 97 34.37 7.90 -32.32
N ASN A 98 35.29 8.25 -33.24
CA ASN A 98 36.26 7.30 -33.79
C ASN A 98 37.50 7.20 -32.88
N ILE A 99 37.41 6.33 -31.88
CA ILE A 99 38.51 6.05 -30.94
C ILE A 99 39.81 5.71 -31.66
N SER A 100 39.74 4.86 -32.68
CA SER A 100 40.93 4.35 -33.39
C SER A 100 41.66 5.45 -34.14
N ALA A 101 40.94 6.45 -34.66
CA ALA A 101 41.54 7.63 -35.25
C ALA A 101 42.17 8.55 -34.19
N GLU A 102 41.45 8.81 -33.10
CA GLU A 102 41.93 9.70 -32.04
C GLU A 102 43.17 9.14 -31.34
N ARG A 103 43.15 7.86 -30.97
CA ARG A 103 44.28 7.16 -30.35
C ARG A 103 45.54 7.21 -31.23
N ARG A 104 45.41 7.07 -32.55
CA ARG A 104 46.54 7.18 -33.48
C ARG A 104 47.11 8.59 -33.56
N LYS A 105 46.26 9.61 -33.40
CA LYS A 105 46.63 11.02 -33.53
C LYS A 105 47.23 11.59 -32.25
N THR A 106 46.63 11.30 -31.11
CA THR A 106 46.94 11.95 -29.82
C THR A 106 47.40 10.98 -28.74
N GLY A 107 47.25 9.66 -28.96
CA GLY A 107 47.49 8.65 -27.92
C GLY A 107 46.36 8.53 -26.89
N PHE A 108 45.34 9.39 -26.97
CA PHE A 108 44.23 9.42 -26.02
C PHE A 108 43.26 8.24 -26.23
N TYR A 109 42.79 7.66 -25.13
CA TYR A 109 41.76 6.62 -25.14
C TYR A 109 40.85 6.79 -23.91
N PRO A 110 39.57 7.20 -24.08
CA PRO A 110 38.69 7.46 -22.94
C PRO A 110 38.19 6.19 -22.24
N PHE A 111 38.41 5.01 -22.83
CA PHE A 111 37.92 3.72 -22.32
C PHE A 111 39.07 2.80 -21.87
N VAL A 112 40.20 3.36 -21.41
CA VAL A 112 41.35 2.59 -20.89
C VAL A 112 40.93 1.62 -19.78
N GLU A 113 39.97 2.03 -18.95
CA GLU A 113 39.46 1.27 -17.81
C GLU A 113 38.26 0.39 -18.15
N TYR A 114 37.89 0.28 -19.44
CA TYR A 114 36.77 -0.55 -19.84
C TYR A 114 37.04 -2.02 -19.54
N GLN A 115 36.27 -2.55 -18.60
CA GLN A 115 36.17 -3.96 -18.30
C GLN A 115 34.69 -4.30 -18.26
N LYS A 116 34.28 -5.29 -19.06
CA LYS A 116 32.91 -5.79 -18.98
C LYS A 116 32.74 -6.48 -17.63
N ASP A 117 31.77 -6.06 -16.84
CA ASP A 117 31.54 -6.69 -15.55
C ASP A 117 30.91 -8.07 -15.77
N ALA A 118 31.64 -9.12 -15.40
CA ALA A 118 31.14 -10.49 -15.47
C ALA A 118 30.34 -10.89 -14.22
N ALA A 119 30.24 -9.99 -13.24
CA ALA A 119 29.53 -10.24 -12.00
C ALA A 119 28.01 -10.34 -12.26
N PRO A 120 27.29 -11.27 -11.60
CA PRO A 120 25.84 -11.27 -11.63
C PRO A 120 25.31 -9.91 -11.18
N LEU A 121 24.39 -9.34 -11.94
CA LEU A 121 23.79 -8.06 -11.57
C LEU A 121 22.91 -8.21 -10.33
N THR A 122 22.97 -7.22 -9.46
CA THR A 122 22.13 -7.14 -8.26
C THR A 122 20.70 -6.81 -8.69
N PRO A 123 19.68 -7.59 -8.30
CA PRO A 123 18.30 -7.32 -8.70
C PRO A 123 17.88 -5.87 -8.42
N TYR A 124 17.15 -5.25 -9.34
CA TYR A 124 16.79 -3.83 -9.28
C TYR A 124 16.11 -3.44 -7.95
N HIS A 125 15.19 -4.26 -7.44
CA HIS A 125 14.49 -4.02 -6.17
C HIS A 125 15.39 -4.08 -4.92
N LYS A 126 16.64 -4.55 -5.06
CA LYS A 126 17.66 -4.55 -3.99
C LYS A 126 18.67 -3.43 -4.14
N LEU A 127 18.49 -2.54 -5.13
CA LEU A 127 19.33 -1.37 -5.27
C LEU A 127 18.95 -0.33 -4.21
N PRO A 128 19.92 0.43 -3.70
CA PRO A 128 19.65 1.54 -2.81
C PRO A 128 18.87 2.64 -3.56
N LEU A 129 18.04 3.40 -2.86
CA LEU A 129 17.33 4.53 -3.47
C LEU A 129 18.30 5.69 -3.77
N THR A 130 17.94 6.54 -4.72
CA THR A 130 18.61 7.85 -4.89
C THR A 130 18.16 8.80 -3.77
N PRO A 131 18.93 9.87 -3.45
CA PRO A 131 18.53 10.82 -2.41
C PRO A 131 17.14 11.42 -2.64
N GLU A 132 16.80 11.73 -3.90
CA GLU A 132 15.50 12.29 -4.25
C GLU A 132 14.36 11.27 -4.11
N ALA A 133 14.58 10.02 -4.54
CA ALA A 133 13.59 8.97 -4.41
C ALA A 133 13.37 8.58 -2.93
N GLU A 134 14.45 8.54 -2.15
CA GLU A 134 14.39 8.35 -0.70
C GLU A 134 13.61 9.48 -0.02
N GLN A 135 13.91 10.74 -0.34
CA GLN A 135 13.21 11.88 0.25
C GLN A 135 11.72 11.85 -0.09
N LEU A 136 11.36 11.59 -1.35
CA LEU A 136 9.97 11.48 -1.78
C LEU A 136 9.25 10.35 -1.03
N LYS A 137 9.87 9.18 -0.96
CA LYS A 137 9.32 8.02 -0.24
C LYS A 137 9.15 8.31 1.25
N TRP A 138 10.11 9.01 1.85
CA TRP A 138 10.01 9.45 3.25
C TRP A 138 8.87 10.45 3.46
N GLU A 139 8.69 11.40 2.55
CA GLU A 139 7.53 12.31 2.57
C GLU A 139 6.18 11.60 2.48
N GLU A 140 6.10 10.46 1.78
CA GLU A 140 4.92 9.61 1.75
C GLU A 140 4.73 8.87 3.07
N CYS A 141 5.77 8.22 3.58
CA CYS A 141 5.74 7.53 4.89
C CYS A 141 5.37 8.47 6.04
N ARG A 142 5.83 9.73 6.03
CA ARG A 142 5.49 10.72 7.07
C ARG A 142 4.01 11.09 7.11
N LYS A 143 3.28 10.85 6.02
CA LYS A 143 1.85 11.14 5.91
C LYS A 143 0.98 9.91 6.21
N SER A 144 1.56 8.71 6.21
CA SER A 144 0.84 7.48 6.51
C SER A 144 0.87 7.16 8.01
N ASP A 145 -0.15 6.44 8.48
CA ASP A 145 -0.11 5.82 9.80
C ASP A 145 0.68 4.50 9.71
N LEU A 146 2.01 4.62 9.81
CA LEU A 146 2.92 3.47 9.74
C LEU A 146 2.55 2.36 10.74
N ARG A 147 2.07 2.73 11.93
CA ARG A 147 1.80 1.77 13.00
C ARG A 147 0.51 1.02 12.77
N ALA A 148 -0.54 1.70 12.27
CA ALA A 148 -1.80 1.04 11.93
C ALA A 148 -1.57 -0.16 10.97
N LEU A 149 -0.66 -0.04 10.01
CA LEU A 149 -0.32 -1.10 9.06
C LEU A 149 0.38 -2.31 9.70
N LEU A 150 0.99 -2.13 10.87
CA LEU A 150 1.90 -3.10 11.51
C LEU A 150 1.34 -3.70 12.79
N VAL A 151 0.21 -3.18 13.29
CA VAL A 151 -0.44 -3.64 14.53
C VAL A 151 -0.77 -5.12 14.46
N ASP A 152 -1.37 -5.59 13.36
CA ASP A 152 -1.71 -7.00 13.19
C ASP A 152 -0.47 -7.88 13.27
N GLU A 153 0.64 -7.49 12.64
CA GLU A 153 1.88 -8.26 12.67
C GLU A 153 2.52 -8.26 14.06
N ALA A 154 2.59 -7.10 14.71
CA ALA A 154 3.14 -6.96 16.06
C ALA A 154 2.34 -7.74 17.11
N SER A 155 1.05 -7.95 16.85
CA SER A 155 0.18 -8.71 17.74
C SER A 155 0.26 -10.22 17.57
N ARG A 156 0.83 -10.72 16.46
CA ARG A 156 0.87 -12.16 16.19
C ARG A 156 1.57 -12.87 17.35
N ASN A 157 0.93 -13.92 17.86
CA ASN A 157 1.40 -14.71 19.00
C ASN A 157 1.39 -13.99 20.36
N THR A 158 0.67 -12.88 20.48
CA THR A 158 0.38 -12.25 21.78
C THR A 158 -1.02 -12.61 22.26
N LEU A 159 -1.29 -12.39 23.56
CA LEU A 159 -2.63 -12.55 24.15
C LEU A 159 -3.68 -11.61 23.57
N PHE A 160 -3.23 -10.57 22.84
CA PHE A 160 -4.08 -9.56 22.26
C PHE A 160 -4.58 -9.97 20.86
N ALA A 161 -3.97 -10.98 20.22
CA ALA A 161 -4.36 -11.52 18.91
C ALA A 161 -5.88 -11.73 18.80
N GLY A 162 -6.52 -11.05 17.84
CA GLY A 162 -7.97 -11.12 17.61
C GLY A 162 -8.85 -10.31 18.57
N ASN A 163 -8.27 -9.48 19.44
CA ASN A 163 -9.01 -8.53 20.28
C ASN A 163 -8.76 -7.09 19.85
N GLU A 164 -9.55 -6.63 18.86
CA GLU A 164 -9.46 -5.31 18.26
C GLU A 164 -9.56 -4.16 19.27
N VAL A 165 -10.41 -4.31 20.29
CA VAL A 165 -10.58 -3.28 21.33
C VAL A 165 -9.32 -3.11 22.17
N ALA A 166 -8.71 -4.23 22.58
CA ALA A 166 -7.45 -4.20 23.32
C ALA A 166 -6.35 -3.59 22.46
N PHE A 167 -6.32 -3.89 21.16
CA PHE A 167 -5.38 -3.29 20.22
C PHE A 167 -5.52 -1.78 20.11
N ASP A 168 -6.73 -1.29 19.83
CA ASP A 168 -6.97 0.13 19.70
C ASP A 168 -6.56 0.88 20.97
N ARG A 169 -6.84 0.31 22.14
CA ARG A 169 -6.41 0.92 23.42
C ARG A 169 -4.89 0.93 23.58
N LEU A 170 -4.21 -0.17 23.26
CA LEU A 170 -2.74 -0.25 23.31
C LEU A 170 -2.11 0.72 22.31
N LEU A 171 -2.55 0.70 21.05
CA LEU A 171 -2.05 1.57 19.99
C LEU A 171 -2.26 3.05 20.34
N ASN A 172 -3.47 3.42 20.80
CA ASN A 172 -3.75 4.79 21.23
C ASN A 172 -2.88 5.20 22.43
N ALA A 173 -2.66 4.30 23.39
CA ALA A 173 -1.80 4.58 24.54
C ALA A 173 -0.33 4.80 24.10
N LEU A 174 0.19 3.97 23.20
CA LEU A 174 1.53 4.17 22.63
C LEU A 174 1.61 5.48 21.83
N ASN A 175 0.63 5.77 20.98
CA ASN A 175 0.58 6.99 20.19
C ASN A 175 0.51 8.24 21.07
N GLN A 176 -0.15 8.20 22.23
CA GLN A 176 -0.12 9.31 23.20
C GLN A 176 1.30 9.59 23.72
N VAL A 177 2.11 8.55 23.93
CA VAL A 177 3.50 8.71 24.40
C VAL A 177 4.38 9.25 23.27
N LEU A 178 4.15 8.80 22.04
CA LEU A 178 4.92 9.19 20.86
C LEU A 178 4.41 10.46 20.18
N PHE A 179 3.33 11.07 20.69
CA PHE A 179 2.70 12.25 20.11
C PHE A 179 3.66 13.45 19.99
N GLU A 180 4.63 13.57 20.90
CA GLU A 180 5.67 14.61 20.86
C GLU A 180 6.76 14.34 19.81
N TYR A 181 6.80 13.14 19.24
CA TYR A 181 7.83 12.68 18.30
C TYR A 181 7.21 12.00 17.08
N PRO A 182 6.28 12.65 16.35
CA PRO A 182 5.72 12.08 15.14
C PRO A 182 6.81 11.95 14.06
N PRO A 183 6.68 11.00 13.11
CA PRO A 183 7.61 10.87 11.98
C PRO A 183 7.84 12.19 11.21
N SER A 184 6.87 13.10 11.23
CA SER A 184 6.96 14.41 10.60
C SER A 184 8.11 15.30 11.10
N GLU A 185 8.58 15.11 12.34
CA GLU A 185 9.66 15.92 12.94
C GLU A 185 11.06 15.54 12.45
N PHE A 186 11.20 14.44 11.71
CA PHE A 186 12.48 13.93 11.24
C PHE A 186 12.70 14.27 9.77
N ASN A 187 13.90 14.75 9.43
CA ASN A 187 14.22 15.18 8.06
C ASN A 187 14.48 14.00 7.13
N SER A 188 14.89 12.86 7.68
CA SER A 188 15.21 11.65 6.93
C SER A 188 14.75 10.39 7.65
N CYS A 189 14.63 9.30 6.89
CA CYS A 189 14.38 7.97 7.42
C CYS A 189 15.50 7.52 8.37
N ASP A 190 16.77 7.89 8.11
CA ASP A 190 17.89 7.55 8.99
C ASP A 190 17.81 8.18 10.37
N GLU A 191 17.45 9.47 10.43
CA GLU A 191 17.24 10.17 11.70
C GLU A 191 16.13 9.49 12.52
N TYR A 192 15.04 9.10 11.86
CA TYR A 192 13.93 8.41 12.52
C TYR A 192 14.30 7.00 12.98
N LEU A 193 15.01 6.23 12.16
CA LEU A 193 15.51 4.90 12.52
C LEU A 193 16.47 4.96 13.71
N GLN A 194 17.35 5.96 13.76
CA GLN A 194 18.23 6.19 14.91
C GLN A 194 17.45 6.55 16.16
N PHE A 195 16.41 7.37 16.03
CA PHE A 195 15.49 7.67 17.14
C PHE A 195 14.80 6.41 17.65
N LEU A 196 14.17 5.61 16.78
CA LEU A 196 13.51 4.36 17.17
C LEU A 196 14.49 3.41 17.85
N LYS A 197 15.69 3.25 17.29
CA LYS A 197 16.76 2.44 17.88
C LYS A 197 17.12 2.92 19.30
N ALA A 198 17.29 4.23 19.50
CA ALA A 198 17.60 4.77 20.82
C ALA A 198 16.46 4.56 21.81
N VAL A 199 15.20 4.65 21.37
CA VAL A 199 14.03 4.38 22.23
C VAL A 199 13.94 2.89 22.60
N ILE A 200 14.27 1.99 21.67
CA ILE A 200 14.17 0.54 21.89
C ILE A 200 15.35 0.03 22.75
N ASP A 201 16.58 0.42 22.44
CA ASP A 201 17.79 -0.19 23.01
C ASP A 201 18.33 0.50 24.27
N ASP A 202 18.03 1.79 24.48
CA ASP A 202 18.52 2.54 25.65
C ASP A 202 17.47 2.58 26.76
N TYR A 203 17.65 1.74 27.78
CA TYR A 203 16.77 1.66 28.94
C TYR A 203 16.74 2.96 29.79
N ASP A 204 17.78 3.81 29.68
CA ASP A 204 17.82 5.10 30.37
C ASP A 204 17.09 6.20 29.58
N ASN A 205 16.74 5.93 28.32
CA ASN A 205 15.97 6.85 27.48
C ASN A 205 14.66 7.23 28.17
N GLN A 206 14.37 8.53 28.22
CA GLN A 206 13.16 9.04 28.88
C GLN A 206 11.89 8.49 28.23
N LEU A 207 11.88 8.37 26.90
CA LEU A 207 10.73 7.88 26.16
C LEU A 207 10.53 6.37 26.37
N HIS A 208 11.61 5.60 26.43
CA HIS A 208 11.56 4.18 26.81
C HIS A 208 10.83 3.99 28.15
N ARG A 209 11.20 4.77 29.16
CA ARG A 209 10.54 4.74 30.48
C ARG A 209 9.08 5.17 30.41
N LYS A 210 8.76 6.26 29.69
CA LYS A 210 7.37 6.69 29.45
C LYS A 210 6.52 5.58 28.78
N ILE A 211 7.09 4.82 27.83
CA ILE A 211 6.43 3.69 27.17
C ILE A 211 6.13 2.59 28.19
N ILE A 212 7.08 2.24 29.06
CA ILE A 212 6.88 1.25 30.14
C ILE A 212 5.78 1.71 31.11
N ASP A 213 5.85 2.97 31.56
CA ASP A 213 4.88 3.53 32.49
C ASP A 213 3.47 3.50 31.87
N LYS A 214 3.36 3.93 30.60
CA LYS A 214 2.08 3.92 29.89
C LYS A 214 1.55 2.51 29.66
N ALA A 215 2.40 1.55 29.31
CA ALA A 215 2.03 0.15 29.19
C ALA A 215 1.47 -0.37 30.54
N SER A 216 1.99 0.13 31.66
CA SER A 216 1.54 -0.25 33.00
C SER A 216 0.18 0.32 33.37
N GLU A 217 -0.14 1.53 32.89
CA GLU A 217 -1.35 2.30 33.18
C GLU A 217 -2.59 1.89 32.37
N THR A 218 -2.44 1.16 31.27
CA THR A 218 -3.57 0.75 30.44
C THR A 218 -4.44 -0.31 31.12
N ASP A 219 -5.73 -0.01 31.32
CA ASP A 219 -6.72 -0.85 32.03
C ASP A 219 -7.19 -2.11 31.26
N ILE A 220 -6.41 -2.60 30.29
CA ILE A 220 -6.82 -3.70 29.39
C ILE A 220 -6.96 -5.02 30.14
N ASP A 221 -6.22 -5.19 31.23
CA ASP A 221 -6.40 -6.29 32.17
C ASP A 221 -7.85 -6.36 32.67
N ARG A 222 -8.48 -5.22 33.00
CA ARG A 222 -9.88 -5.18 33.42
C ARG A 222 -10.83 -5.58 32.30
N ASP A 223 -10.61 -5.08 31.08
CA ASP A 223 -11.49 -5.35 29.94
C ASP A 223 -11.45 -6.83 29.52
N LEU A 224 -10.27 -7.44 29.64
CA LEU A 224 -10.07 -8.87 29.39
C LEU A 224 -10.54 -9.75 30.56
N GLY A 225 -11.10 -9.16 31.63
CA GLY A 225 -11.59 -9.89 32.80
C GLY A 225 -10.50 -10.38 33.76
N TYR A 226 -9.27 -9.91 33.60
CA TYR A 226 -8.14 -10.21 34.49
C TYR A 226 -8.20 -9.33 35.76
N ALA A 227 -9.12 -9.63 36.67
CA ALA A 227 -9.10 -9.11 38.05
C ALA A 227 -8.14 -9.93 38.95
N GLY A 228 -6.92 -10.14 38.43
CA GLY A 228 -6.01 -11.19 38.88
C GLY A 228 -5.17 -10.88 40.13
N SER A 229 -4.43 -11.91 40.57
CA SER A 229 -3.38 -11.83 41.57
C SER A 229 -2.25 -10.85 41.15
N GLU A 230 -1.42 -10.40 42.11
CA GLU A 230 -0.27 -9.52 41.83
C GLU A 230 0.67 -10.10 40.75
N LYS A 231 0.81 -11.44 40.69
CA LYS A 231 1.57 -12.15 39.67
C LYS A 231 0.99 -11.90 38.27
N GLN A 232 -0.32 -12.07 38.10
CA GLN A 232 -0.99 -11.88 36.81
C GLN A 232 -0.95 -10.43 36.35
N ILE A 233 -1.10 -9.47 37.28
CA ILE A 233 -0.96 -8.04 36.96
C ILE A 233 0.46 -7.76 36.46
N ARG A 234 1.48 -8.32 37.10
CA ARG A 234 2.88 -8.17 36.68
C ARG A 234 3.13 -8.79 35.30
N GLU A 235 2.63 -10.00 35.06
CA GLU A 235 2.73 -10.69 33.76
C GLU A 235 2.04 -9.88 32.65
N MET A 236 0.86 -9.33 32.92
CA MET A 236 0.14 -8.50 31.94
C MET A 236 0.88 -7.20 31.62
N ARG A 237 1.50 -6.56 32.63
CA ARG A 237 2.36 -5.38 32.38
C ARG A 237 3.53 -5.70 31.46
N GLU A 238 4.18 -6.84 31.68
CA GLU A 238 5.28 -7.29 30.82
C GLU A 238 4.81 -7.57 29.39
N LEU A 239 3.66 -8.22 29.22
CA LEU A 239 3.08 -8.47 27.89
C LEU A 239 2.74 -7.18 27.13
N LYS A 240 2.15 -6.20 27.82
CA LYS A 240 1.83 -4.88 27.24
C LYS A 240 3.09 -4.13 26.84
N LYS A 241 4.13 -4.18 27.67
CA LYS A 241 5.46 -3.63 27.37
C LYS A 241 6.07 -4.28 26.13
N THR A 242 6.10 -5.62 26.08
CA THR A 242 6.62 -6.38 24.94
C THR A 242 5.85 -6.05 23.66
N PHE A 243 4.51 -5.91 23.73
CA PHE A 243 3.71 -5.48 22.58
C PHE A 243 4.15 -4.10 22.05
N PHE A 244 4.31 -3.09 22.90
CA PHE A 244 4.76 -1.76 22.47
C PHE A 244 6.11 -1.80 21.78
N PHE A 245 7.11 -2.46 22.37
CA PHE A 245 8.44 -2.51 21.75
C PHE A 245 8.47 -3.39 20.50
N ASN A 246 7.68 -4.46 20.43
CA ASN A 246 7.58 -5.25 19.20
C ASN A 246 6.94 -4.46 18.07
N LEU A 247 5.93 -3.62 18.35
CA LEU A 247 5.38 -2.72 17.34
C LEU A 247 6.44 -1.73 16.80
N LEU A 248 7.26 -1.13 17.67
CA LEU A 248 8.35 -0.25 17.23
C LEU A 248 9.45 -0.99 16.46
N ARG A 249 9.74 -2.24 16.82
CA ARG A 249 10.66 -3.11 16.06
C ARG A 249 10.10 -3.43 14.67
N LYS A 250 8.81 -3.78 14.57
CA LYS A 250 8.14 -3.99 13.27
C LYS A 250 8.17 -2.74 12.42
N GLU A 251 7.94 -1.57 13.02
CA GLU A 251 8.05 -0.27 12.34
C GLU A 251 9.47 -0.05 11.78
N THR A 252 10.50 -0.38 12.57
CA THR A 252 11.89 -0.33 12.08
C THR A 252 12.13 -1.31 10.94
N VAL A 253 11.72 -2.57 11.08
CA VAL A 253 11.92 -3.60 10.04
C VAL A 253 11.25 -3.21 8.74
N TYR A 254 10.01 -2.71 8.81
CA TYR A 254 9.28 -2.18 7.66
C TYR A 254 10.08 -1.07 6.96
N LEU A 255 10.52 -0.05 7.70
CA LEU A 255 11.31 1.04 7.14
C LEU A 255 12.66 0.57 6.56
N CYS A 256 13.34 -0.38 7.20
CA CYS A 256 14.56 -0.97 6.67
C CYS A 256 14.32 -1.68 5.33
N GLN A 257 13.22 -2.42 5.19
CA GLN A 257 12.85 -3.10 3.95
C GLN A 257 12.47 -2.09 2.86
N GLU A 258 11.62 -1.12 3.20
CA GLU A 258 11.14 -0.12 2.25
C GLU A 258 12.27 0.78 1.72
N PHE A 259 13.25 1.12 2.56
CA PHE A 259 14.36 1.99 2.17
C PHE A 259 15.64 1.22 1.82
N ASN A 260 15.60 -0.12 1.88
CA ASN A 260 16.76 -0.99 1.68
C ASN A 260 17.96 -0.59 2.57
N LYS A 261 17.68 -0.38 3.86
CA LYS A 261 18.64 0.06 4.88
C LYS A 261 18.86 -1.02 5.93
N GLU A 262 20.05 -0.99 6.51
CA GLU A 262 20.38 -1.82 7.66
C GLU A 262 20.27 -0.98 8.94
N CYS A 263 19.41 -1.42 9.88
CA CYS A 263 19.40 -0.90 11.23
C CYS A 263 19.60 -2.09 12.19
N PRO A 264 20.75 -2.19 12.86
CA PRO A 264 21.01 -3.30 13.78
C PRO A 264 20.21 -3.07 15.06
N ILE A 265 18.94 -3.44 15.08
CA ILE A 265 18.14 -3.50 16.31
C ILE A 265 18.26 -4.90 16.91
N LEU A 266 18.22 -4.99 18.24
CA LEU A 266 18.15 -6.26 18.95
C LEU A 266 17.00 -7.12 18.40
N ALA A 267 17.24 -8.43 18.31
CA ALA A 267 16.24 -9.40 17.89
C ALA A 267 14.91 -9.18 18.64
N GLU A 268 13.80 -9.52 18.00
CA GLU A 268 12.48 -9.47 18.64
C GLU A 268 12.54 -10.13 20.02
N GLU A 269 12.04 -9.43 21.03
CA GLU A 269 11.89 -10.06 22.34
C GLU A 269 10.87 -11.18 22.17
N GLU A 270 11.28 -12.41 22.45
CA GLU A 270 10.36 -13.54 22.45
C GLU A 270 9.19 -13.19 23.37
N PRO A 271 7.94 -13.38 22.92
CA PRO A 271 6.79 -13.15 23.76
C PRO A 271 6.95 -14.00 25.02
N VAL A 272 6.76 -13.38 26.19
CA VAL A 272 6.75 -14.10 27.46
C VAL A 272 5.79 -15.28 27.32
N PRO A 273 6.23 -16.53 27.52
CA PRO A 273 5.37 -17.69 27.37
C PRO A 273 4.10 -17.47 28.17
N ILE A 274 2.97 -17.41 27.48
CA ILE A 274 1.69 -17.18 28.12
C ILE A 274 1.42 -18.40 29.00
N ASP A 275 1.29 -18.18 30.31
CA ASP A 275 0.96 -19.25 31.24
C ASP A 275 -0.35 -19.91 30.76
N GLN A 276 -0.40 -21.24 30.78
CA GLN A 276 -1.60 -21.96 30.32
C GLN A 276 -2.84 -21.56 31.14
N GLU A 277 -2.64 -21.09 32.38
CA GLU A 277 -3.69 -20.48 33.21
C GLU A 277 -4.27 -19.19 32.63
N LEU A 278 -3.46 -18.31 32.03
CA LEU A 278 -3.92 -17.09 31.34
C LEU A 278 -4.76 -17.44 30.10
N ILE A 279 -4.32 -18.42 29.31
CA ILE A 279 -5.08 -18.94 28.16
C ILE A 279 -6.40 -19.59 28.62
N ALA A 280 -6.38 -20.31 29.75
CA ALA A 280 -7.55 -20.97 30.29
C ALA A 280 -8.63 -19.96 30.79
N VAL A 281 -8.22 -18.81 31.31
CA VAL A 281 -9.14 -17.72 31.71
C VAL A 281 -9.86 -17.13 30.49
N GLN A 282 -9.16 -16.93 29.36
CA GLN A 282 -9.75 -16.44 28.11
C GLN A 282 -10.79 -17.40 27.51
N ARG A 283 -10.66 -18.71 27.79
CA ARG A 283 -11.59 -19.75 27.34
C ARG A 283 -12.83 -19.92 28.22
N GLN A 284 -12.92 -19.19 29.34
CA GLN A 284 -14.16 -19.19 30.12
C GLN A 284 -15.20 -18.35 29.37
N PRO A 285 -16.42 -18.88 29.13
CA PRO A 285 -17.46 -18.14 28.43
C PRO A 285 -17.77 -16.87 29.21
N GLN A 286 -17.49 -15.71 28.61
CA GLN A 286 -17.89 -14.45 29.22
C GLN A 286 -19.42 -14.43 29.36
N PRO A 287 -19.96 -14.01 30.52
CA PRO A 287 -21.40 -13.85 30.67
C PRO A 287 -21.87 -12.82 29.63
N ALA A 288 -22.83 -13.23 28.80
CA ALA A 288 -23.37 -12.44 27.70
C ALA A 288 -23.91 -11.09 28.18
N GLN A 289 -23.08 -10.05 28.14
CA GLN A 289 -23.44 -8.65 28.35
C GLN A 289 -22.54 -7.75 27.49
N ALA A 290 -22.63 -7.89 26.17
CA ALA A 290 -22.18 -6.84 25.27
C ALA A 290 -23.32 -5.82 25.13
N SER A 291 -23.10 -4.58 25.56
CA SER A 291 -24.09 -3.51 25.45
C SER A 291 -24.15 -2.96 24.01
N PRO A 292 -25.34 -2.61 23.47
CA PRO A 292 -25.52 -2.11 22.10
C PRO A 292 -24.70 -0.86 21.71
N SER A 293 -24.21 -0.08 22.68
CA SER A 293 -23.36 1.09 22.40
C SER A 293 -21.97 0.72 21.85
N PHE A 294 -21.52 -0.51 22.07
CA PHE A 294 -20.17 -0.96 21.74
C PHE A 294 -19.96 -1.18 20.24
N LEU A 295 -20.89 -1.83 19.55
CA LEU A 295 -20.84 -2.04 18.09
C LEU A 295 -20.96 -0.73 17.32
N HIS A 296 -21.71 0.24 17.88
CA HIS A 296 -21.92 1.56 17.29
C HIS A 296 -20.65 2.41 17.23
N ASP A 297 -19.84 2.41 18.30
CA ASP A 297 -18.58 3.17 18.35
C ASP A 297 -17.47 2.52 17.50
N PHE A 298 -17.47 1.18 17.39
CA PHE A 298 -16.57 0.42 16.54
C PHE A 298 -16.78 0.71 15.04
N LEU A 299 -18.02 0.65 14.56
CA LEU A 299 -18.35 0.91 13.15
C LEU A 299 -18.05 2.36 12.74
N ILE A 300 -18.22 3.33 13.66
CA ILE A 300 -17.88 4.74 13.39
C ILE A 300 -16.36 4.94 13.20
N ASN A 301 -15.52 4.28 14.00
CA ASN A 301 -14.07 4.42 13.87
C ASN A 301 -13.52 3.72 12.62
N LEU A 302 -14.03 2.53 12.31
CA LEU A 302 -13.67 1.81 11.09
C LEU A 302 -14.09 2.59 9.83
N MET A 303 -15.27 3.21 9.83
CA MET A 303 -15.73 4.03 8.71
C MET A 303 -14.97 5.35 8.56
N ASN A 304 -14.60 6.00 9.67
CA ASN A 304 -13.75 7.20 9.63
C ASN A 304 -12.34 6.88 9.11
N PHE A 305 -11.82 5.69 9.35
CA PHE A 305 -10.55 5.24 8.79
C PHE A 305 -10.63 5.15 7.26
N PHE A 306 -11.66 4.51 6.70
CA PHE A 306 -11.79 4.37 5.24
C PHE A 306 -12.13 5.67 4.52
N VAL A 307 -12.95 6.54 5.11
CA VAL A 307 -13.32 7.83 4.51
C VAL A 307 -12.12 8.80 4.45
N ASN A 308 -11.22 8.75 5.43
CA ASN A 308 -10.06 9.66 5.49
C ASN A 308 -8.85 9.21 4.67
N HIS A 309 -8.87 8.02 4.05
CA HIS A 309 -7.71 7.45 3.34
C HIS A 309 -7.97 7.13 1.86
N GLN A 310 -9.07 7.64 1.28
CA GLN A 310 -9.42 7.47 -0.14
C GLN A 310 -8.33 8.05 -1.09
N ASP A 311 -7.62 9.09 -0.68
CA ASP A 311 -6.57 9.77 -1.47
C ASP A 311 -5.28 8.93 -1.66
N VAL A 312 -5.11 7.84 -0.89
CA VAL A 312 -3.94 6.94 -0.98
C VAL A 312 -4.09 5.92 -2.10
N LEU A 313 -5.33 5.59 -2.50
CA LEU A 313 -5.62 4.57 -3.52
C LEU A 313 -5.66 5.13 -4.96
N ASP A 314 -5.66 6.45 -5.15
CA ASP A 314 -5.77 7.10 -6.47
C ASP A 314 -4.41 7.58 -7.05
N ARG A 315 -3.26 7.05 -6.58
CA ARG A 315 -1.93 7.47 -7.08
C ARG A 315 -1.44 6.65 -8.31
N PRO A 316 -1.00 7.33 -9.40
CA PRO A 316 -0.77 6.67 -10.70
C PRO A 316 0.57 5.92 -10.89
N ASN A 317 1.39 5.67 -9.86
CA ASN A 317 2.76 5.14 -10.03
C ASN A 317 3.15 4.03 -9.04
N LEU A 318 2.40 2.92 -8.99
CA LEU A 318 2.86 1.66 -8.37
C LEU A 318 3.46 0.73 -9.44
N PRO A 319 4.61 0.08 -9.20
CA PRO A 319 5.17 -0.88 -10.14
C PRO A 319 4.29 -2.13 -10.21
N ILE A 320 3.74 -2.35 -11.41
CA ILE A 320 2.58 -3.21 -11.71
C ILE A 320 2.80 -4.69 -11.33
N ASN A 321 4.03 -5.21 -11.38
CA ASN A 321 4.25 -6.66 -11.36
C ASN A 321 4.24 -7.32 -9.96
N ASN A 322 4.52 -6.58 -8.87
CA ASN A 322 4.51 -7.15 -7.51
C ASN A 322 3.20 -6.89 -6.77
N ALA A 323 2.53 -5.77 -7.08
CA ALA A 323 1.20 -5.47 -6.57
C ALA A 323 0.15 -6.44 -7.14
N GLU A 324 0.25 -6.83 -8.41
CA GLU A 324 -0.68 -7.78 -9.04
C GLU A 324 -0.60 -9.20 -8.45
N HIS A 325 0.60 -9.70 -8.12
CA HIS A 325 0.74 -11.04 -7.54
C HIS A 325 0.33 -11.11 -6.07
N LEU A 326 0.60 -10.06 -5.29
CA LEU A 326 0.17 -9.97 -3.89
C LEU A 326 -1.33 -9.65 -3.79
N ALA A 327 -1.85 -8.77 -4.66
CA ALA A 327 -3.28 -8.51 -4.79
C ALA A 327 -4.04 -9.73 -5.29
N ALA A 328 -3.53 -10.49 -6.28
CA ALA A 328 -4.19 -11.72 -6.74
C ALA A 328 -4.15 -12.85 -5.70
N ALA A 329 -3.09 -12.95 -4.87
CA ALA A 329 -3.01 -13.91 -3.78
C ALA A 329 -3.92 -13.53 -2.58
N LEU A 330 -4.02 -12.23 -2.27
CA LEU A 330 -4.97 -11.70 -1.29
C LEU A 330 -6.41 -11.76 -1.82
N GLU A 331 -6.67 -11.45 -3.09
CA GLU A 331 -7.98 -11.54 -3.76
C GLU A 331 -8.43 -13.00 -3.88
N GLY A 332 -7.56 -13.94 -4.24
CA GLY A 332 -7.89 -15.38 -4.27
C GLY A 332 -8.28 -15.91 -2.89
N SER A 333 -7.58 -15.47 -1.84
CA SER A 333 -7.94 -15.78 -0.44
C SER A 333 -9.20 -15.06 0.05
N ARG A 334 -9.54 -13.89 -0.53
CA ARG A 334 -10.72 -13.09 -0.18
C ARG A 334 -11.98 -13.65 -0.84
N TYR A 335 -11.91 -14.06 -2.12
CA TYR A 335 -13.04 -14.66 -2.84
C TYR A 335 -13.48 -16.02 -2.27
N GLU A 336 -12.57 -16.82 -1.70
CA GLU A 336 -12.93 -18.09 -1.03
C GLU A 336 -13.51 -17.90 0.38
N ALA A 337 -13.20 -16.79 1.07
CA ALA A 337 -13.80 -16.43 2.36
C ALA A 337 -15.11 -15.61 2.23
N MET A 338 -15.46 -15.16 1.02
CA MET A 338 -16.57 -14.23 0.73
C MET A 338 -17.91 -14.91 0.37
N GLN A 339 -18.02 -16.24 0.44
CA GLN A 339 -19.23 -16.92 -0.06
C GLN A 339 -20.47 -16.79 0.84
N GLU A 340 -20.35 -16.31 2.07
CA GLU A 340 -21.50 -16.09 2.95
C GLU A 340 -21.32 -14.77 3.70
N ILE A 341 -22.22 -13.81 3.47
CA ILE A 341 -22.37 -12.66 4.38
C ILE A 341 -22.78 -13.24 5.72
N ASP A 342 -22.05 -12.89 6.79
CA ASP A 342 -22.30 -13.40 8.13
C ASP A 342 -23.78 -13.19 8.52
N GLU A 343 -24.50 -14.28 8.74
CA GLU A 343 -25.92 -14.28 9.07
C GLU A 343 -26.19 -13.64 10.44
N ASP A 344 -25.16 -13.50 11.29
CA ASP A 344 -25.26 -12.85 12.61
C ASP A 344 -25.30 -11.31 12.52
N LEU A 345 -24.98 -10.72 11.37
CA LEU A 345 -25.07 -9.26 11.16
C LEU A 345 -26.51 -8.78 10.99
N THR A 346 -26.80 -7.56 11.43
CA THR A 346 -28.07 -6.90 11.14
C THR A 346 -28.23 -6.66 9.64
N LEU A 347 -29.46 -6.63 9.13
CA LEU A 347 -29.70 -6.41 7.70
C LEU A 347 -29.11 -5.07 7.21
N LEU A 348 -29.13 -4.02 8.05
CA LEU A 348 -28.46 -2.74 7.73
C LEU A 348 -26.95 -2.89 7.51
N GLU A 349 -26.27 -3.65 8.38
CA GLU A 349 -24.83 -3.92 8.24
C GLU A 349 -24.55 -4.72 6.97
N GLN A 350 -25.37 -5.73 6.68
CA GLN A 350 -25.27 -6.52 5.46
C GLN A 350 -25.47 -5.64 4.19
N ILE A 351 -26.44 -4.72 4.20
CA ILE A 351 -26.65 -3.75 3.12
C ILE A 351 -25.43 -2.84 2.95
N LYS A 352 -24.88 -2.29 4.04
CA LYS A 352 -23.68 -1.43 3.98
C LYS A 352 -22.49 -2.15 3.38
N ILE A 353 -22.26 -3.41 3.79
CA ILE A 353 -21.22 -4.27 3.24
C ILE A 353 -21.45 -4.50 1.74
N ALA A 354 -22.66 -4.90 1.33
CA ALA A 354 -23.00 -5.15 -0.07
C ALA A 354 -22.82 -3.90 -0.95
N VAL A 355 -23.26 -2.72 -0.49
CA VAL A 355 -23.10 -1.45 -1.22
C VAL A 355 -21.61 -1.08 -1.37
N SER A 356 -20.81 -1.27 -0.32
CA SER A 356 -19.37 -1.01 -0.36
C SER A 356 -18.66 -1.92 -1.36
N TYR A 357 -18.99 -3.22 -1.36
CA TYR A 357 -18.42 -4.17 -2.32
C TYR A 357 -18.86 -3.89 -3.75
N ALA A 358 -20.12 -3.55 -3.96
CA ALA A 358 -20.62 -3.18 -5.28
C ALA A 358 -19.89 -1.96 -5.84
N GLN A 359 -19.64 -0.93 -5.00
CA GLN A 359 -18.91 0.27 -5.42
C GLN A 359 -17.44 -0.05 -5.72
N THR A 360 -16.81 -0.90 -4.91
CA THR A 360 -15.42 -1.35 -5.12
C THR A 360 -15.29 -2.12 -6.44
N LYS A 361 -16.12 -3.14 -6.66
CA LYS A 361 -16.13 -3.93 -7.91
C LYS A 361 -16.45 -3.07 -9.14
N TYR A 362 -17.32 -2.07 -8.98
CA TYR A 362 -17.64 -1.13 -10.04
C TYR A 362 -16.47 -0.19 -10.38
N LYS A 363 -15.70 0.25 -9.38
CA LYS A 363 -14.46 1.03 -9.57
C LYS A 363 -13.36 0.18 -10.21
N GLU A 364 -13.15 -1.05 -9.72
CA GLU A 364 -12.17 -1.98 -10.29
C GLU A 364 -12.46 -2.28 -11.77
N TRP A 365 -13.72 -2.53 -12.12
CA TRP A 365 -14.10 -2.72 -13.52
C TRP A 365 -13.83 -1.46 -14.38
N TYR A 366 -14.04 -0.27 -13.83
CA TYR A 366 -13.77 0.98 -14.53
C TYR A 366 -12.27 1.25 -14.72
N ASP A 367 -11.47 0.93 -13.70
CA ASP A 367 -10.02 1.15 -13.70
C ASP A 367 -9.28 0.10 -14.56
N ASP A 368 -9.90 -1.07 -14.79
CA ASP A 368 -9.41 -2.12 -15.70
C ASP A 368 -9.55 -1.73 -17.19
N LYS A 369 -8.77 -0.72 -17.60
CA LYS A 369 -8.74 -0.22 -18.99
C LYS A 369 -8.28 -1.27 -20.00
N ALA A 370 -7.55 -2.30 -19.55
CA ALA A 370 -7.16 -3.44 -20.36
C ALA A 370 -8.32 -4.45 -20.54
N GLY A 371 -9.27 -4.45 -19.60
CA GLY A 371 -10.34 -5.43 -19.41
C GLY A 371 -9.83 -6.84 -19.24
N ALA A 372 -8.78 -6.98 -18.42
CA ALA A 372 -8.16 -8.25 -18.07
C ALA A 372 -8.98 -9.05 -17.05
N LYS A 373 -9.75 -8.37 -16.18
CA LYS A 373 -10.45 -8.99 -15.05
C LYS A 373 -11.81 -9.62 -15.40
N GLU A 374 -12.31 -9.49 -16.65
CA GLU A 374 -13.60 -10.05 -17.17
C GLU A 374 -14.76 -10.13 -16.14
N ILE A 375 -14.88 -9.16 -15.22
CA ILE A 375 -15.63 -9.28 -13.94
C ILE A 375 -17.14 -9.59 -14.16
N ARG A 376 -17.72 -9.15 -15.28
CA ARG A 376 -19.08 -9.55 -15.71
C ARG A 376 -19.18 -9.91 -17.20
N GLY A 377 -18.08 -10.42 -17.77
CA GLY A 377 -17.95 -10.77 -19.19
C GLY A 377 -17.28 -9.68 -20.03
N ARG A 378 -16.91 -10.03 -21.27
CA ARG A 378 -16.16 -9.13 -22.16
C ARG A 378 -16.91 -7.84 -22.45
N ASP A 379 -16.15 -6.75 -22.39
CA ASP A 379 -16.62 -5.44 -22.79
C ASP A 379 -17.02 -5.44 -24.27
N GLY A 380 -18.20 -4.91 -24.56
CA GLY A 380 -18.55 -4.54 -25.91
C GLY A 380 -17.68 -3.37 -26.37
N PHE A 381 -17.46 -3.24 -27.68
CA PHE A 381 -16.78 -2.09 -28.27
C PHE A 381 -17.34 -0.74 -27.77
N PHE A 382 -18.66 -0.70 -27.51
CA PHE A 382 -19.35 0.47 -26.98
C PHE A 382 -19.28 0.64 -25.45
N SER A 383 -18.97 -0.38 -24.64
CA SER A 383 -18.83 -0.19 -23.18
C SER A 383 -17.49 0.44 -22.81
N ARG A 384 -16.42 0.21 -23.59
CA ARG A 384 -15.10 0.85 -23.40
C ARG A 384 -15.00 2.27 -23.92
N TYR A 385 -15.66 2.59 -25.04
CA TYR A 385 -15.49 3.88 -25.72
C TYR A 385 -16.71 4.81 -25.62
N SER A 386 -17.82 4.39 -25.01
CA SER A 386 -18.99 5.28 -24.85
C SER A 386 -18.95 6.05 -23.55
N PHE A 387 -19.30 7.33 -23.66
CA PHE A 387 -19.56 8.33 -22.61
C PHE A 387 -20.57 7.94 -21.50
N ARG A 388 -20.99 6.67 -21.40
CA ARG A 388 -22.05 6.21 -20.48
C ARG A 388 -21.55 5.73 -19.12
N HIS A 389 -20.25 5.46 -18.97
CA HIS A 389 -19.64 4.99 -17.73
C HIS A 389 -18.36 5.77 -17.40
N GLY A 390 -18.38 7.09 -17.57
CA GLY A 390 -17.27 7.95 -17.15
C GLY A 390 -17.29 8.29 -15.67
N ASP A 391 -16.40 9.20 -15.25
CA ASP A 391 -16.22 9.64 -13.87
C ASP A 391 -17.54 10.03 -13.15
N SER A 392 -18.53 10.55 -13.90
CA SER A 392 -19.86 10.85 -13.35
C SER A 392 -20.63 9.63 -12.81
N GLY A 393 -20.43 8.45 -13.40
CA GLY A 393 -21.03 7.20 -12.91
C GLY A 393 -20.35 6.72 -11.63
N GLN A 394 -19.02 6.80 -11.57
CA GLN A 394 -18.24 6.50 -10.38
C GLN A 394 -18.57 7.43 -9.23
N THR A 395 -18.67 8.74 -9.52
CA THR A 395 -19.06 9.76 -8.53
C THR A 395 -20.43 9.44 -7.95
N ARG A 396 -21.43 9.14 -8.79
CA ARG A 396 -22.77 8.77 -8.31
C ARG A 396 -22.80 7.49 -7.49
N ALA A 397 -22.00 6.49 -7.84
CA ALA A 397 -21.89 5.27 -7.05
C ALA A 397 -21.26 5.53 -5.68
N SER A 398 -20.25 6.41 -5.62
CA SER A 398 -19.65 6.88 -4.37
C SER A 398 -20.67 7.67 -3.54
N ASP A 399 -21.35 8.66 -4.14
CA ASP A 399 -22.38 9.46 -3.46
C ASP A 399 -23.49 8.58 -2.90
N PHE A 400 -23.89 7.54 -3.64
CA PHE A 400 -24.87 6.57 -3.17
C PHE A 400 -24.36 5.77 -1.97
N LYS A 401 -23.13 5.25 -2.02
CA LYS A 401 -22.48 4.60 -0.87
C LYS A 401 -22.50 5.52 0.34
N ASP A 402 -22.05 6.76 0.18
CA ASP A 402 -21.96 7.74 1.25
C ASP A 402 -23.35 8.06 1.83
N SER A 403 -24.40 8.05 1.00
CA SER A 403 -25.79 8.25 1.46
C SER A 403 -26.25 7.13 2.39
N ILE A 404 -25.97 5.86 2.07
CA ILE A 404 -26.29 4.68 2.89
C ILE A 404 -25.48 4.65 4.19
N PHE A 405 -24.24 5.18 4.14
CA PHE A 405 -23.32 5.18 5.28
C PHE A 405 -23.55 6.33 6.27
N ARG A 406 -24.51 7.22 6.02
CA ARG A 406 -24.84 8.29 6.98
C ARG A 406 -25.35 7.68 8.29
N ARG A 407 -24.94 8.30 9.41
CA ARG A 407 -25.27 7.84 10.77
C ARG A 407 -26.76 7.77 11.07
N GLU A 408 -27.56 8.56 10.36
CA GLU A 408 -29.01 8.69 10.56
C GLU A 408 -29.81 7.63 9.81
N VAL A 409 -29.20 6.94 8.84
CA VAL A 409 -29.88 5.94 8.02
C VAL A 409 -30.04 4.65 8.81
N ASP A 410 -31.30 4.31 9.08
CA ASP A 410 -31.70 3.04 9.67
C ASP A 410 -31.96 1.97 8.60
N GLU A 411 -32.32 0.76 9.04
CA GLU A 411 -32.56 -0.38 8.13
C GLU A 411 -33.69 -0.11 7.11
N PRO A 412 -34.90 0.34 7.51
CA PRO A 412 -35.96 0.69 6.56
C PRO A 412 -35.51 1.75 5.54
N GLU A 413 -34.83 2.81 5.99
CA GLU A 413 -34.37 3.88 5.11
C GLU A 413 -33.32 3.37 4.10
N ALA A 414 -32.39 2.53 4.54
CA ALA A 414 -31.41 1.90 3.65
C ALA A 414 -32.08 1.06 2.55
N ILE A 415 -33.11 0.28 2.90
CA ILE A 415 -33.89 -0.50 1.93
C ILE A 415 -34.61 0.41 0.95
N ILE A 416 -35.22 1.51 1.43
CA ILE A 416 -35.90 2.49 0.57
C ILE A 416 -34.91 3.13 -0.41
N LEU A 417 -33.72 3.53 0.05
CA LEU A 417 -32.69 4.14 -0.79
C LEU A 417 -32.20 3.17 -1.87
N VAL A 418 -31.90 1.92 -1.49
CA VAL A 418 -31.50 0.85 -2.42
C VAL A 418 -32.61 0.58 -3.44
N ASN A 419 -33.84 0.37 -2.98
CA ASN A 419 -34.95 0.08 -3.87
C ASN A 419 -35.29 1.26 -4.79
N SER A 420 -35.19 2.50 -4.30
CA SER A 420 -35.39 3.71 -5.11
C SER A 420 -34.36 3.81 -6.25
N LEU A 421 -33.08 3.50 -5.97
CA LEU A 421 -32.04 3.46 -6.99
C LEU A 421 -32.34 2.38 -8.03
N LEU A 422 -32.76 1.19 -7.60
CA LEU A 422 -33.10 0.09 -8.50
C LEU A 422 -34.39 0.37 -9.31
N GLN A 423 -35.38 1.03 -8.72
CA GLN A 423 -36.66 1.33 -9.38
C GLN A 423 -36.62 2.55 -10.29
N ASP A 424 -35.57 3.40 -10.23
CA ASP A 424 -35.48 4.59 -11.08
C ASP A 424 -35.56 4.21 -12.56
N SER A 425 -36.47 4.86 -13.30
CA SER A 425 -36.68 4.67 -14.74
C SER A 425 -35.42 4.84 -15.60
N LYS A 426 -34.40 5.55 -15.10
CA LYS A 426 -33.11 5.79 -15.73
C LYS A 426 -32.06 4.75 -15.33
N THR A 427 -32.32 3.92 -14.34
CA THR A 427 -31.43 2.83 -13.93
C THR A 427 -31.43 1.75 -15.01
N ALA A 428 -30.33 1.71 -15.75
CA ALA A 428 -30.11 0.67 -16.75
C ALA A 428 -29.45 -0.55 -16.10
N TYR A 429 -30.04 -1.72 -16.27
CA TYR A 429 -29.51 -3.02 -15.82
C TYR A 429 -28.52 -3.64 -16.82
N ASN A 430 -27.66 -2.78 -17.39
CA ASN A 430 -26.63 -3.24 -18.30
C ASN A 430 -25.54 -4.01 -17.54
N ARG A 431 -24.82 -4.87 -18.26
CA ARG A 431 -23.76 -5.75 -17.73
C ARG A 431 -22.73 -5.05 -16.83
N HIS A 432 -22.49 -3.76 -17.06
CA HIS A 432 -21.48 -2.96 -16.36
C HIS A 432 -22.04 -1.70 -15.70
N SER A 433 -23.33 -1.66 -15.37
CA SER A 433 -23.86 -0.57 -14.54
C SER A 433 -23.62 -0.87 -13.06
N PHE A 434 -23.48 0.18 -12.25
CA PHE A 434 -23.41 0.05 -10.80
C PHE A 434 -24.59 -0.76 -10.22
N ALA A 435 -25.80 -0.59 -10.75
CA ALA A 435 -26.98 -1.35 -10.32
C ALA A 435 -26.83 -2.87 -10.49
N SER A 436 -26.12 -3.32 -11.54
CA SER A 436 -25.86 -4.75 -11.73
C SER A 436 -24.86 -5.27 -10.69
N PHE A 437 -23.76 -4.55 -10.44
CA PHE A 437 -22.82 -4.89 -9.36
C PHE A 437 -23.52 -4.88 -7.99
N LEU A 438 -24.40 -3.92 -7.76
CA LEU A 438 -25.17 -3.82 -6.53
C LEU A 438 -26.09 -5.04 -6.34
N LEU A 439 -26.81 -5.47 -7.37
CA LEU A 439 -27.64 -6.67 -7.30
C LEU A 439 -26.83 -7.97 -7.14
N ASP A 440 -25.59 -8.02 -7.63
CA ASP A 440 -24.72 -9.18 -7.40
C ASP A 440 -24.38 -9.37 -5.93
N GLU A 441 -24.15 -8.28 -5.20
CA GLU A 441 -23.85 -8.34 -3.77
C GLU A 441 -25.12 -8.46 -2.93
N LEU A 442 -26.19 -7.72 -3.27
CA LEU A 442 -27.44 -7.73 -2.49
C LEU A 442 -28.15 -9.09 -2.52
N LYS A 443 -28.06 -9.85 -3.61
CA LYS A 443 -28.69 -11.19 -3.69
C LYS A 443 -28.05 -12.21 -2.74
N LEU A 444 -26.86 -11.93 -2.21
CA LEU A 444 -26.18 -12.75 -1.21
C LEU A 444 -26.78 -12.59 0.19
N ILE A 445 -27.67 -11.60 0.38
CA ILE A 445 -28.36 -11.35 1.64
C ILE A 445 -29.61 -12.23 1.70
N ASN A 446 -29.53 -13.36 2.41
CA ASN A 446 -30.55 -14.41 2.45
C ASN A 446 -31.94 -13.91 2.91
N ASN A 447 -31.98 -12.94 3.83
CA ASN A 447 -33.20 -12.38 4.41
C ASN A 447 -33.67 -11.08 3.73
N GLY A 448 -33.00 -10.63 2.67
CA GLY A 448 -33.31 -9.40 1.95
C GLY A 448 -34.32 -9.61 0.81
N PRO A 449 -34.98 -8.54 0.33
CA PRO A 449 -35.89 -8.60 -0.83
C PRO A 449 -35.20 -9.01 -2.14
N TRP A 450 -33.88 -8.90 -2.21
CA TRP A 450 -33.10 -9.09 -3.43
C TRP A 450 -32.66 -10.53 -3.68
N SER A 451 -32.76 -11.42 -2.68
CA SER A 451 -32.28 -12.81 -2.75
C SER A 451 -32.94 -13.62 -3.87
N ALA A 452 -34.18 -13.29 -4.25
CA ALA A 452 -34.91 -13.93 -5.34
C ALA A 452 -34.53 -13.40 -6.73
N ILE A 453 -33.72 -12.34 -6.83
CA ILE A 453 -33.38 -11.69 -8.09
C ILE A 453 -32.17 -12.41 -8.71
N ALA A 454 -32.40 -13.16 -9.79
CA ALA A 454 -31.35 -13.84 -10.54
C ALA A 454 -31.03 -13.11 -11.85
N ALA A 455 -29.73 -13.00 -12.17
CA ALA A 455 -29.30 -12.61 -13.50
C ALA A 455 -29.54 -13.77 -14.48
N ASN A 456 -29.78 -13.45 -15.75
CA ASN A 456 -29.84 -14.46 -16.80
C ASN A 456 -28.48 -15.15 -16.94
N SER A 457 -28.45 -16.48 -16.85
CA SER A 457 -27.22 -17.28 -16.82
C SER A 457 -26.37 -17.18 -18.08
N GLU A 458 -26.97 -16.88 -19.24
CA GLU A 458 -26.26 -16.78 -20.52
C GLU A 458 -25.72 -15.38 -20.77
N SER A 459 -26.50 -14.35 -20.45
CA SER A 459 -26.14 -12.96 -20.74
C SER A 459 -25.49 -12.23 -19.56
N ASN A 460 -25.64 -12.76 -18.34
CA ASN A 460 -25.29 -12.12 -17.08
C ASN A 460 -25.96 -10.73 -16.90
N LEU A 461 -27.14 -10.55 -17.49
CA LEU A 461 -27.96 -9.34 -17.40
C LEU A 461 -29.14 -9.58 -16.47
N TYR A 462 -29.54 -8.54 -15.74
CA TYR A 462 -30.79 -8.52 -15.00
C TYR A 462 -31.92 -8.01 -15.90
N ASP A 463 -33.07 -8.69 -15.83
CA ASP A 463 -34.28 -8.24 -16.51
C ASP A 463 -34.99 -7.20 -15.64
N GLN A 464 -35.14 -5.98 -16.16
CA GLN A 464 -35.70 -4.85 -15.42
C GLN A 464 -37.12 -5.13 -14.94
N ALA A 465 -37.96 -5.75 -15.77
CA ALA A 465 -39.34 -6.06 -15.39
C ALA A 465 -39.39 -7.05 -14.21
N THR A 466 -38.50 -8.04 -14.23
CA THR A 466 -38.35 -9.02 -13.14
C THR A 466 -37.88 -8.33 -11.86
N VAL A 467 -36.87 -7.45 -11.93
CA VAL A 467 -36.39 -6.69 -10.76
C VAL A 467 -37.52 -5.84 -10.17
N LEU A 468 -38.22 -5.07 -11.00
CA LEU A 468 -39.34 -4.23 -10.55
C LEU A 468 -40.45 -5.07 -9.91
N THR A 469 -40.82 -6.20 -10.52
CA THR A 469 -41.85 -7.10 -9.98
C THR A 469 -41.49 -7.63 -8.60
N VAL A 470 -40.23 -8.03 -8.38
CA VAL A 470 -39.76 -8.53 -7.07
C VAL A 470 -39.76 -7.41 -6.02
N LEU A 471 -39.30 -6.21 -6.40
CA LEU A 471 -39.24 -5.06 -5.48
C LEU A 471 -40.64 -4.52 -5.13
N GLU A 472 -41.58 -4.53 -6.07
CA GLU A 472 -42.97 -4.12 -5.85
C GLU A 472 -43.74 -5.12 -4.98
N ALA A 473 -43.40 -6.41 -5.05
CA ALA A 473 -44.03 -7.46 -4.25
C ALA A 473 -43.55 -7.49 -2.79
N TYR A 474 -42.47 -6.77 -2.46
CA TYR A 474 -41.90 -6.76 -1.12
C TYR A 474 -42.59 -5.71 -0.24
N GLU A 475 -43.38 -6.19 0.72
CA GLU A 475 -43.92 -5.38 1.80
C GLU A 475 -42.95 -5.41 2.99
N TYR A 476 -42.31 -4.28 3.30
CA TYR A 476 -41.43 -4.20 4.46
C TYR A 476 -42.26 -4.32 5.76
N PRO A 477 -42.03 -5.32 6.62
CA PRO A 477 -42.83 -5.53 7.82
C PRO A 477 -42.76 -4.32 8.77
N GLY A 478 -43.90 -3.68 9.01
CA GLY A 478 -44.00 -2.53 9.92
C GLY A 478 -43.91 -1.16 9.27
N TYR A 479 -43.74 -1.07 7.95
CA TYR A 479 -43.83 0.20 7.20
C TYR A 479 -45.08 0.22 6.33
N THR A 480 -46.18 0.77 6.85
CA THR A 480 -47.32 1.13 6.01
C THR A 480 -47.01 2.46 5.34
N ALA A 481 -46.75 2.46 4.04
CA ALA A 481 -46.66 3.69 3.26
C ALA A 481 -47.98 4.47 3.44
N THR A 482 -47.97 5.53 4.24
CA THR A 482 -49.06 6.49 4.27
C THR A 482 -49.03 7.20 2.93
N ALA A 483 -49.89 6.74 2.01
CA ALA A 483 -50.08 7.36 0.70
C ALA A 483 -50.74 8.73 0.89
N GLU A 484 -49.96 9.74 1.25
CA GLU A 484 -50.31 11.14 1.04
C GLU A 484 -49.76 11.54 -0.33
N PHE A 485 -50.66 11.57 -1.33
CA PHE A 485 -50.47 12.22 -2.62
C PHE A 485 -51.27 13.52 -2.66
#